data_AF-A0A7C1FY32-F1
#
_entry.id   AF-A0A7C1FY32-F1
#
_cell.length_a   1.000
_cell.length_b   1.000
_cell.length_c   1.000
_cell.angle_alpha   90.00
_cell.angle_beta   90.00
_cell.angle_gamma   90.00
#
_symmetry.space_group_name_H-M   'P 1'
#
loop_
_entity.id
_entity.type
_entity.pdbx_description
1 polymer ?
#
loop_
_entity_poly.entity_id
_entity_poly.type
_entity_poly.pdbx_seq_one_letter_code
_entity_poly.pdbx_strand_id
1 'polypeptide(L)'
;YLEVICLPDRTSRTMTPSYPALIEESGHSGATYYEHLRWIEAMDGLPSKAATAEEGFWSVVVGVAAEESVKRGEKVWVKELLEANGLGQLV
;
A
#
# COMPACT_ATOMS: atom_id res chain seq x y z
N TYR A 1 8.80 23.38 -2.45
CA TYR A 1 9.79 22.37 -2.86
C TYR A 1 9.93 21.38 -1.72
N LEU A 2 10.05 20.08 -2.01
CA LEU A 2 10.35 19.05 -1.02
C LEU A 2 11.86 19.06 -0.76
N GLU A 3 12.24 19.16 0.51
CA GLU A 3 13.62 19.06 0.96
C GLU A 3 13.83 17.74 1.67
N VAL A 4 14.75 16.91 1.15
CA VAL A 4 15.21 15.71 1.82
C VAL A 4 16.48 16.06 2.58
N ILE A 5 16.42 15.96 3.90
CA ILE A 5 17.50 16.33 4.81
C ILE A 5 18.15 15.04 5.33
N CYS A 6 19.43 14.83 5.00
CA CYS A 6 20.20 13.65 5.42
C CYS A 6 21.09 13.96 6.65
N LEU A 7 21.38 15.24 6.90
CA LEU A 7 22.17 15.73 8.04
C LEU A 7 21.55 17.03 8.60
N PRO A 8 21.76 17.36 9.89
CA PRO A 8 21.00 18.39 10.61
C PRO A 8 21.05 19.80 10.00
N ASP A 9 22.04 20.08 9.16
CA ASP A 9 22.39 21.42 8.69
C ASP A 9 22.53 21.54 7.17
N ARG A 10 22.19 20.49 6.39
CA ARG A 10 22.30 20.52 4.92
C ARG A 10 21.18 19.76 4.21
N THR A 11 20.51 20.45 3.28
CA THR A 11 19.57 19.82 2.35
C THR A 11 20.33 18.90 1.40
N SER A 12 20.04 17.60 1.44
CA SER A 12 20.66 16.62 0.55
C SER A 12 20.07 16.71 -0.86
N ARG A 13 18.80 17.09 -0.97
CA ARG A 13 18.09 17.20 -2.24
C ARG A 13 16.90 18.14 -2.12
N THR A 14 16.83 19.12 -3.01
CA THR A 14 15.63 19.94 -3.21
C THR A 14 14.95 19.48 -4.49
N MET A 15 13.65 19.21 -4.44
CA MET A 15 12.86 18.87 -5.63
C MET A 15 11.51 19.58 -5.62
N THR A 16 10.90 19.73 -6.78
CA THR A 16 9.47 20.00 -6.84
C THR A 16 8.74 18.70 -6.54
N PRO A 17 7.83 18.63 -5.55
CA PRO A 17 7.02 17.44 -5.36
C PRO A 17 6.23 17.16 -6.65
N SER A 18 6.46 16.01 -7.25
CA SER A 18 5.71 15.55 -8.41
C SER A 18 5.51 14.05 -8.32
N TYR A 19 4.51 13.53 -9.01
CA TYR A 19 4.45 12.10 -9.27
C TYR A 19 5.38 11.77 -10.44
N PRO A 20 5.91 10.54 -10.52
CA PRO A 20 6.70 10.13 -11.68
C PRO A 20 5.89 10.32 -12.96
N ALA A 21 6.50 10.88 -14.01
CA ALA A 21 5.81 11.18 -15.28
C ALA A 21 5.06 9.97 -15.86
N LEU A 22 5.63 8.77 -15.72
CA LEU A 22 4.99 7.51 -16.12
C LEU A 22 3.62 7.28 -15.47
N ILE A 23 3.45 7.67 -14.20
CA ILE A 23 2.19 7.51 -13.45
C ILE A 23 1.15 8.55 -13.89
N GLU A 24 1.61 9.76 -14.19
CA GLU A 24 0.73 10.82 -14.71
C GLU A 24 0.24 10.47 -16.13
N GLU A 25 1.13 9.94 -16.96
CA GLU A 25 0.86 9.51 -18.33
C GLU A 25 0.02 8.23 -18.41
N SER A 26 0.09 7.35 -17.40
CA SER A 26 -0.69 6.10 -17.38
C SER A 26 -2.19 6.30 -17.12
N GLY A 27 -2.67 7.55 -17.06
CA GLY A 27 -4.10 7.84 -16.87
C GLY A 27 -4.59 7.58 -15.45
N HIS A 28 -3.71 7.66 -14.46
CA HIS A 28 -4.06 7.39 -13.06
C HIS A 28 -4.89 8.51 -12.39
N SER A 29 -5.27 9.55 -13.15
CA SER A 29 -6.24 10.62 -12.79
C SER A 29 -6.06 11.23 -11.39
N GLY A 30 -4.82 11.29 -10.89
CA GLY A 30 -4.50 11.80 -9.56
C GLY A 30 -4.95 10.89 -8.41
N ALA A 31 -5.25 9.61 -8.63
CA ALA A 31 -5.65 8.70 -7.56
C ALA A 31 -4.59 8.59 -6.45
N THR A 32 -3.29 8.59 -6.78
CA THR A 32 -2.19 8.68 -5.80
C THR A 32 -2.24 9.96 -4.97
N TYR A 33 -2.64 11.09 -5.56
CA TYR A 33 -2.81 12.35 -4.83
C TYR A 33 -3.91 12.24 -3.80
N TYR A 34 -5.08 11.73 -4.19
CA TYR A 34 -6.18 11.53 -3.25
C TYR A 34 -5.89 10.48 -2.18
N GLU A 35 -5.09 9.46 -2.50
CA GLU A 35 -4.62 8.49 -1.51
C GLU A 35 -3.74 9.14 -0.44
N HIS A 36 -2.78 9.98 -0.84
CA HIS A 36 -1.94 10.72 0.11
C HIS A 36 -2.74 11.70 0.97
N LEU A 37 -3.73 12.40 0.39
CA LEU A 37 -4.60 13.29 1.16
C LEU A 37 -5.35 12.51 2.25
N ARG A 38 -5.96 11.38 1.90
CA ARG A 38 -6.67 10.51 2.86
C ARG A 38 -5.72 10.00 3.94
N TRP A 39 -4.49 9.64 3.59
CA TRP A 39 -3.50 9.19 4.57
C TRP A 39 -3.14 10.28 5.58
N ILE A 40 -2.93 11.52 5.13
CA ILE A 40 -2.67 12.66 6.00
C ILE A 40 -3.86 12.92 6.93
N GLU A 41 -5.09 12.92 6.40
CA GLU A 41 -6.30 13.06 7.22
C GLU A 41 -6.37 11.99 8.32
N ALA A 42 -6.02 10.73 7.99
CA ALA A 42 -5.99 9.64 8.97
C ALA A 42 -4.93 9.86 10.05
N MET A 43 -3.74 10.34 9.69
CA MET A 43 -2.66 10.67 10.65
C MET A 43 -3.05 11.81 11.60
N ASP A 44 -3.82 12.78 11.11
CA ASP A 44 -4.33 13.91 11.91
C ASP A 44 -5.55 13.52 12.78
N GLY A 45 -5.97 12.25 12.75
CA GLY A 45 -7.13 11.76 13.49
C GLY A 45 -8.47 12.24 12.93
N LEU A 46 -8.49 12.76 11.70
CA LEU A 46 -9.71 13.15 11.01
C LEU A 46 -10.43 11.91 10.44
N PRO A 47 -11.75 11.97 10.24
CA PRO A 47 -12.46 10.92 9.50
C PRO A 47 -11.87 10.77 8.10
N SER A 48 -11.30 9.61 7.81
CA SER A 48 -10.63 9.32 6.54
C SER A 48 -11.11 7.99 5.96
N LYS A 49 -11.03 7.89 4.62
CA LYS A 49 -11.21 6.64 3.87
C LYS A 49 -9.89 6.07 3.37
N ALA A 50 -8.78 6.40 4.04
CA ALA A 50 -7.50 5.75 3.78
C ALA A 50 -7.62 4.24 4.05
N ALA A 51 -6.90 3.45 3.26
CA ALA A 51 -6.84 2.01 3.48
C ALA A 51 -6.27 1.71 4.87
N THR A 52 -6.93 0.80 5.58
CA THR A 52 -6.48 0.31 6.89
C THR A 52 -5.44 -0.78 6.73
N ALA A 53 -4.71 -1.08 7.81
CA ALA A 53 -3.77 -2.20 7.83
C ALA A 53 -4.48 -3.54 7.60
N GLU A 54 -5.72 -3.69 8.04
CA GLU A 54 -6.53 -4.89 7.82
C GLU A 54 -6.91 -5.07 6.34
N GLU A 55 -7.38 -4.01 5.67
CA GLU A 55 -7.67 -4.05 4.23
C GLU A 55 -6.39 -4.32 3.40
N GLY A 56 -5.27 -3.71 3.80
CA GLY A 56 -3.96 -3.97 3.22
C GLY A 56 -3.52 -5.43 3.39
N PHE A 57 -3.72 -6.01 4.58
CA PHE A 57 -3.45 -7.41 4.86
C PHE A 57 -4.23 -8.33 3.91
N TRP A 58 -5.53 -8.11 3.73
CA TRP A 58 -6.35 -8.92 2.83
C TRP A 58 -5.90 -8.82 1.36
N SER A 59 -5.43 -7.64 0.93
CA SER A 59 -4.85 -7.46 -0.40
C SER A 59 -3.61 -8.36 -0.62
N VAL A 60 -2.76 -8.47 0.40
CA VAL A 60 -1.59 -9.35 0.38
C VAL A 60 -2.00 -10.82 0.40
N VAL A 61 -2.94 -11.20 1.27
CA VAL A 61 -3.43 -12.59 1.39
C VAL A 61 -3.98 -13.10 0.06
N VAL A 62 -4.76 -12.28 -0.65
CA VAL A 62 -5.28 -12.63 -1.97
C VAL A 62 -4.15 -12.86 -2.98
N GLY A 63 -3.13 -11.99 -2.98
CA GLY A 63 -1.96 -12.15 -3.85
C GLY A 63 -1.21 -13.46 -3.59
N VAL A 64 -0.94 -13.78 -2.32
CA VAL A 64 -0.29 -15.04 -1.92
C VAL A 64 -1.15 -16.25 -2.29
N ALA A 65 -2.46 -16.21 -2.04
CA ALA A 65 -3.37 -17.30 -2.39
C ALA A 65 -3.41 -17.54 -3.91
N ALA A 66 -3.40 -16.48 -4.72
CA ALA A 66 -3.36 -16.57 -6.17
C ALA A 66 -2.04 -17.20 -6.66
N GLU A 67 -0.90 -16.78 -6.11
CA GLU A 67 0.41 -17.37 -6.43
C GLU A 67 0.46 -18.86 -6.07
N GLU A 68 0.00 -19.22 -4.86
CA GLU A 68 -0.05 -20.63 -4.42
C GLU A 68 -0.98 -21.47 -5.30
N SER A 69 -2.11 -20.91 -5.74
CA SER A 69 -3.03 -21.57 -6.67
C SER A 69 -2.36 -21.88 -8.01
N VAL A 70 -1.61 -20.93 -8.58
CA VAL A 70 -0.85 -21.13 -9.82
C VAL A 70 0.21 -22.23 -9.64
N LYS A 71 0.93 -22.24 -8.52
CA LYS A 71 1.97 -23.26 -8.24
C LYS A 71 1.41 -24.67 -8.11
N ARG A 72 0.24 -24.83 -7.49
CA ARG A 72 -0.39 -26.14 -7.24
C ARG A 72 -1.25 -26.62 -8.40
N GLY A 73 -1.71 -25.69 -9.26
CA GLY A 73 -2.67 -26.01 -10.32
C GLY A 73 -4.08 -26.29 -9.80
N GLU A 74 -4.42 -25.82 -8.59
CA GLU A 74 -5.72 -26.03 -7.95
C GLU A 74 -6.15 -24.80 -7.15
N LYS A 75 -7.42 -24.76 -6.72
CA LYS A 75 -7.94 -23.67 -5.89
C LYS A 75 -7.31 -23.71 -4.50
N VAL A 76 -7.03 -22.53 -3.94
CA VAL A 76 -6.52 -22.38 -2.56
C VAL A 76 -7.61 -21.75 -1.70
N TRP A 77 -7.91 -22.38 -0.56
CA TRP A 77 -8.80 -21.80 0.44
C TRP A 77 -8.03 -20.86 1.35
N VAL A 78 -8.48 -19.62 1.45
CA VAL A 78 -7.82 -18.58 2.26
C VAL A 78 -7.71 -18.98 3.73
N LYS A 79 -8.75 -19.63 4.28
CA LYS A 79 -8.73 -20.13 5.66
C LYS A 79 -7.59 -21.12 5.90
N GLU A 80 -7.48 -22.14 5.04
CA GLU A 80 -6.43 -23.17 5.15
C GLU A 80 -5.03 -22.56 4.94
N LEU A 81 -4.90 -21.60 4.02
CA LEU A 81 -3.66 -20.86 3.81
C LEU A 81 -3.22 -20.11 5.07
N LEU A 82 -4.15 -19.42 5.74
CA LEU A 82 -3.84 -18.68 6.97
C LEU A 82 -3.52 -19.63 8.13
N GLU A 83 -4.29 -20.71 8.30
CA GLU A 83 -4.03 -21.74 9.32
C GLU A 83 -2.62 -22.35 9.15
N ALA A 84 -2.25 -22.73 7.92
CA ALA A 84 -0.93 -23.29 7.62
C ALA A 84 0.24 -22.32 7.90
N ASN A 85 -0.03 -21.01 7.92
CA ASN A 85 0.95 -19.96 8.21
C ASN A 85 0.85 -19.42 9.66
N GLY A 86 0.10 -20.09 10.55
CA GLY A 86 -0.04 -19.67 11.95
C GLY A 86 -0.88 -18.39 12.15
N LEU A 87 -1.75 -18.10 11.18
CA LEU A 87 -2.64 -16.93 11.15
C LEU A 87 -4.13 -17.31 11.21
N GLY A 88 -4.45 -18.55 11.56
CA GLY A 88 -5.82 -19.07 11.60
C GLY A 88 -6.75 -18.30 12.56
N GLN A 89 -6.21 -17.59 13.55
CA GLN A 89 -6.99 -16.74 14.46
C GLN A 89 -7.59 -15.49 13.79
N LEU A 90 -7.18 -15.16 12.56
CA LEU A 90 -7.67 -14.00 11.81
C LEU A 90 -8.91 -14.33 10.96
N VAL A 91 -9.39 -15.59 10.99
CA VAL A 91 -10.51 -16.11 10.17
C VAL A 91 -11.48 -16.99 10.95
#